data_AF-A0A3S9AZZ7-F1
#
_entry.id   AF-A0A3S9AZZ7-F1
#
_cell.length_a   1.000
_cell.length_b   1.000
_cell.length_c   1.000
_cell.angle_alpha   90.00
_cell.angle_beta   90.00
_cell.angle_gamma   90.00
#
_symmetry.space_group_name_H-M   'P 1'
#
loop_
_entity.id
_entity.type
_entity.pdbx_description
1 polymer ?
#
loop_
_entity_poly.entity_id
_entity_poly.type
_entity_poly.pdbx_seq_one_letter_code
_entity_poly.pdbx_strand_id
1 'polypeptide(L)'
;MNDRWPELDYLSWRDTCSALHLYLQIVGKYRLAHTPWINHSWNATSYVTPTGLTTGMIPDGPGIEIRFDFREHRIIGTCGEGRRSSFELGPMTIAAFHAKFVALVSELGGTPTFNGQPNEVPYPVPFREDDRDRPYDSEAVERFHRALMAVDSVFNRFRTSFLGKSSPVHLFWGSFDLAVTRFSGRRAPLHPGGVPALPNDVAQEAYDREVSSAGFWPGGGGIDYPAFYAYAYPASGGYRSAAVKPDSAFWHEGLSEFILPYDAVRSADDPDEALLGFLTSTYEAAADLGGWDRDLLECAPGKPRKVRPHDAERSEAKSPALDEGEVEREDGGSKGRYLLVIGGTEAEMTYSRAGERLIIIDHTEVPSALRGRKVGERLVRQAVEDARRDNIKIIPLCPFAKAQFERHTEWHDVLKTS
;
A
#
# COMPACT_ATOMS: atom_id res chain seq x y z
N MET A 1 -37.89 4.52 2.40
CA MET A 1 -37.08 3.34 2.76
C MET A 1 -35.69 3.58 2.22
N ASN A 2 -34.65 3.34 3.02
CA ASN A 2 -33.27 3.66 2.66
C ASN A 2 -32.72 2.53 1.77
N ASP A 3 -32.94 2.61 0.45
CA ASP A 3 -32.58 1.55 -0.53
C ASP A 3 -31.08 1.19 -0.56
N ARG A 4 -30.23 1.99 0.09
CA ARG A 4 -28.78 1.79 0.15
C ARG A 4 -28.37 0.65 1.10
N TRP A 5 -29.09 0.45 2.20
CA TRP A 5 -28.80 -0.59 3.21
C TRP A 5 -29.87 -1.68 3.12
N PRO A 6 -29.70 -2.69 2.25
CA PRO A 6 -30.73 -3.71 2.03
C PRO A 6 -30.89 -4.62 3.24
N GLU A 7 -32.04 -5.25 3.40
CA GLU A 7 -32.20 -6.34 4.37
C GLU A 7 -31.35 -7.55 3.97
N LEU A 8 -30.70 -8.15 4.97
CA LEU A 8 -29.89 -9.36 4.83
C LEU A 8 -30.33 -10.39 5.88
N ASP A 9 -31.21 -11.30 5.48
CA ASP A 9 -31.55 -12.47 6.31
C ASP A 9 -30.59 -13.60 5.97
N TYR A 10 -29.54 -13.81 6.78
CA TYR A 10 -28.55 -14.87 6.57
C TYR A 10 -29.19 -16.25 6.40
N LEU A 11 -30.20 -16.57 7.20
CA LEU A 11 -30.77 -17.92 7.23
C LEU A 11 -31.47 -18.27 5.91
N SER A 12 -32.08 -17.30 5.23
CA SER A 12 -32.81 -17.53 3.98
C SER A 12 -31.91 -17.86 2.79
N TRP A 13 -30.65 -17.42 2.80
CA TRP A 13 -29.71 -17.59 1.68
C TRP A 13 -28.41 -18.29 2.07
N ARG A 14 -28.30 -18.84 3.28
CA ARG A 14 -27.07 -19.46 3.83
C ARG A 14 -26.42 -20.48 2.88
N ASP A 15 -27.21 -21.23 2.13
CA ASP A 15 -26.69 -22.25 1.21
C ASP A 15 -26.05 -21.59 -0.03
N THR A 16 -26.66 -20.52 -0.56
CA THR A 16 -26.06 -19.67 -1.60
C THR A 16 -24.85 -18.91 -1.08
N CYS A 17 -24.90 -18.40 0.15
CA CYS A 17 -23.78 -17.74 0.83
C CYS A 17 -22.58 -18.69 0.96
N SER A 18 -22.81 -19.94 1.38
CA SER A 18 -21.78 -20.98 1.48
C SER A 18 -21.20 -21.37 0.12
N ALA A 19 -22.04 -21.49 -0.92
CA ALA A 19 -21.56 -21.71 -2.29
C ALA A 19 -20.65 -20.56 -2.75
N LEU A 20 -21.12 -19.31 -2.59
CA LEU A 20 -20.40 -18.12 -3.00
C LEU A 20 -19.05 -17.97 -2.26
N HIS A 21 -19.02 -18.28 -0.96
CA HIS A 21 -17.79 -18.35 -0.17
C HIS A 21 -16.76 -19.28 -0.82
N LEU A 22 -17.15 -20.52 -1.15
CA LEU A 22 -16.26 -21.50 -1.76
C LEU A 22 -15.85 -21.12 -3.20
N TYR A 23 -16.74 -20.50 -3.97
CA TYR A 23 -16.40 -19.94 -5.29
C TYR A 23 -15.32 -18.86 -5.17
N LEU A 24 -15.45 -17.95 -4.20
CA LEU A 24 -14.45 -16.93 -3.91
C LEU A 24 -13.13 -17.55 -3.43
N GLN A 25 -13.15 -18.64 -2.65
CA GLN A 25 -11.92 -19.34 -2.28
C GLN A 25 -11.19 -19.90 -3.48
N ILE A 26 -11.90 -20.49 -4.45
CA ILE A 26 -11.27 -21.03 -5.68
C ILE A 26 -10.55 -19.92 -6.45
N VAL A 27 -11.23 -18.81 -6.71
CA VAL A 27 -10.65 -17.65 -7.43
C VAL A 27 -9.52 -17.01 -6.62
N GLY A 28 -9.73 -16.86 -5.31
CA GLY A 28 -8.77 -16.28 -4.38
C GLY A 28 -7.49 -17.10 -4.21
N LYS A 29 -7.60 -18.43 -4.24
CA LYS A 29 -6.45 -19.36 -4.19
C LYS A 29 -5.64 -19.33 -5.46
N TYR A 30 -6.28 -19.19 -6.62
CA TYR A 30 -5.58 -18.90 -7.86
C TYR A 30 -4.82 -17.57 -7.78
N ARG A 31 -5.48 -16.49 -7.36
CA ARG A 31 -4.80 -15.20 -7.13
C ARG A 31 -3.61 -15.33 -6.18
N LEU A 32 -3.79 -16.01 -5.05
CA LEU A 32 -2.76 -16.24 -4.03
C LEU A 32 -1.55 -16.99 -4.60
N ALA A 33 -1.78 -18.06 -5.36
CA ALA A 33 -0.71 -18.88 -5.93
C ALA A 33 0.12 -18.14 -7.00
N HIS A 34 -0.47 -17.15 -7.66
CA HIS A 34 0.12 -16.47 -8.81
C HIS A 34 0.54 -15.02 -8.55
N THR A 35 0.30 -14.47 -7.36
CA THR A 35 0.67 -13.08 -7.03
C THR A 35 1.76 -13.07 -5.97
N PRO A 36 2.87 -12.31 -6.16
CA PRO A 36 3.89 -12.15 -5.13
C PRO A 36 3.29 -11.74 -3.79
N TRP A 37 3.84 -12.29 -2.71
CA TRP A 37 3.34 -12.04 -1.37
C TRP A 37 3.45 -10.55 -1.02
N ILE A 38 2.35 -9.98 -0.55
CA ILE A 38 2.30 -8.64 0.03
C ILE A 38 1.97 -8.83 1.51
N ASN A 39 2.59 -8.02 2.35
CA ASN A 39 2.44 -8.08 3.80
C ASN A 39 0.97 -8.25 4.23
N HIS A 40 0.79 -9.12 5.23
CA HIS A 40 -0.49 -9.55 5.78
C HIS A 40 -1.43 -10.23 4.76
N SER A 41 -0.84 -11.00 3.85
CA SER A 41 -1.55 -11.73 2.77
C SER A 41 -2.45 -10.86 1.89
N TRP A 42 -2.21 -9.54 1.81
CA TRP A 42 -3.10 -8.63 1.08
C TRP A 42 -3.16 -8.91 -0.43
N ASN A 43 -2.16 -9.61 -0.97
CA ASN A 43 -2.13 -10.10 -2.34
C ASN A 43 -3.24 -11.12 -2.67
N ALA A 44 -3.92 -11.70 -1.67
CA ALA A 44 -4.91 -12.76 -1.85
C ALA A 44 -6.37 -12.26 -2.00
N THR A 45 -6.64 -11.00 -1.66
CA THR A 45 -8.01 -10.50 -1.38
C THR A 45 -8.87 -10.27 -2.64
N SER A 46 -10.08 -9.71 -2.51
CA SER A 46 -10.89 -9.20 -3.62
C SER A 46 -11.42 -7.80 -3.30
N TYR A 47 -11.79 -7.02 -4.31
CA TYR A 47 -12.21 -5.62 -4.16
C TYR A 47 -13.63 -5.41 -4.68
N VAL A 48 -14.41 -4.59 -3.96
CA VAL A 48 -15.78 -4.24 -4.35
C VAL A 48 -15.76 -3.35 -5.59
N THR A 49 -16.63 -3.66 -6.54
CA THR A 49 -16.87 -2.88 -7.76
C THR A 49 -18.34 -2.54 -7.87
N PRO A 50 -18.74 -1.60 -8.76
CA PRO A 50 -20.16 -1.26 -8.96
C PRO A 50 -21.05 -2.42 -9.42
N THR A 51 -20.50 -3.55 -9.91
CA THR A 51 -21.28 -4.70 -10.37
C THR A 51 -20.98 -6.00 -9.63
N GLY A 52 -20.00 -6.02 -8.73
CA GLY A 52 -19.67 -7.21 -7.93
C GLY A 52 -18.28 -7.12 -7.31
N LEU A 53 -17.42 -8.12 -7.56
CA LEU A 53 -16.06 -8.20 -7.01
C LEU A 53 -15.01 -8.36 -8.11
N THR A 54 -13.80 -7.86 -7.88
CA THR A 54 -12.63 -8.06 -8.77
C THR A 54 -11.40 -8.51 -8.00
N THR A 55 -10.58 -9.35 -8.63
CA THR A 55 -9.21 -9.64 -8.18
C THR A 55 -8.24 -8.50 -8.49
N GLY A 56 -8.61 -7.57 -9.38
CA GLY A 56 -7.62 -6.79 -10.11
C GLY A 56 -6.71 -7.70 -10.94
N MET A 57 -5.57 -7.18 -11.37
CA MET A 57 -4.63 -7.93 -12.20
C MET A 57 -3.85 -8.98 -11.37
N ILE A 58 -3.94 -10.23 -11.80
CA ILE A 58 -3.14 -11.37 -11.37
C ILE A 58 -1.98 -11.52 -12.37
N PRO A 59 -0.72 -11.54 -11.92
CA PRO A 59 0.44 -11.61 -12.81
C PRO A 59 0.73 -13.05 -13.26
N ASP A 60 -0.23 -13.65 -13.96
CA ASP A 60 -0.13 -14.97 -14.57
C ASP A 60 -0.34 -14.87 -16.10
N GLY A 61 0.54 -15.54 -16.86
CA GLY A 61 0.55 -15.44 -18.33
C GLY A 61 0.56 -13.99 -18.83
N PRO A 62 -0.39 -13.57 -19.69
CA PRO A 62 -0.50 -12.19 -20.19
C PRO A 62 -1.03 -11.18 -19.14
N GLY A 63 -1.20 -11.59 -17.88
CA GLY A 63 -1.93 -10.85 -16.86
C GLY A 63 -3.42 -11.11 -16.97
N ILE A 64 -4.07 -11.50 -15.87
CA ILE A 64 -5.47 -11.93 -15.85
C ILE A 64 -6.23 -11.18 -14.76
N GLU A 65 -7.38 -10.61 -15.09
CA GLU A 65 -8.37 -10.13 -14.12
C GLU A 65 -9.54 -11.11 -14.09
N ILE A 66 -9.98 -11.50 -12.89
CA ILE A 66 -11.22 -12.24 -12.68
C ILE A 66 -12.22 -11.36 -11.94
N ARG A 67 -13.43 -11.28 -12.48
CA ARG A 67 -14.54 -10.53 -11.90
C ARG A 67 -15.72 -11.46 -11.62
N PHE A 68 -16.29 -11.34 -10.44
CA PHE A 68 -17.63 -11.78 -10.15
C PHE A 68 -18.56 -10.63 -10.53
N ASP A 69 -19.33 -10.78 -11.60
CA ASP A 69 -20.39 -9.85 -11.93
C ASP A 69 -21.71 -10.37 -11.33
N PHE A 70 -22.16 -9.72 -10.27
CA PHE A 70 -23.37 -10.06 -9.53
C PHE A 70 -24.63 -9.44 -10.14
N ARG A 71 -24.51 -8.64 -11.20
CA ARG A 71 -25.66 -8.08 -11.93
C ARG A 71 -26.02 -8.95 -13.12
N GLU A 72 -25.01 -9.45 -13.83
CA GLU A 72 -25.20 -10.43 -14.90
C GLU A 72 -25.15 -11.88 -14.39
N HIS A 73 -24.78 -12.09 -13.13
CA HIS A 73 -24.53 -13.40 -12.53
C HIS A 73 -23.55 -14.22 -13.37
N ARG A 74 -22.32 -13.72 -13.52
CA ARG A 74 -21.25 -14.38 -14.29
C ARG A 74 -19.90 -14.26 -13.61
N ILE A 75 -19.04 -15.25 -13.86
CA ILE A 75 -17.59 -15.07 -13.76
C ILE A 75 -17.11 -14.55 -15.10
N ILE A 76 -16.39 -13.44 -15.10
CA ILE A 76 -15.80 -12.83 -16.28
C ILE A 76 -14.30 -12.75 -16.07
N GLY A 77 -13.53 -13.39 -16.93
CA GLY A 77 -12.09 -13.26 -16.99
C GLY A 77 -11.66 -12.43 -18.20
N THR A 78 -10.70 -11.53 -18.00
CA THR A 78 -10.08 -10.73 -19.06
C THR A 78 -8.57 -10.84 -18.95
N CYS A 79 -7.89 -11.06 -20.06
CA CYS A 79 -6.43 -11.08 -20.09
C CYS A 79 -5.84 -9.80 -20.68
N GLY A 80 -4.55 -9.52 -20.43
CA GLY A 80 -3.87 -8.29 -20.87
C GLY A 80 -3.81 -8.09 -22.39
N GLU A 81 -4.09 -9.14 -23.17
CA GLU A 81 -4.18 -9.09 -24.64
C GLU A 81 -5.61 -8.79 -25.14
N GLY A 82 -6.56 -8.58 -24.22
CA GLY A 82 -7.96 -8.26 -24.54
C GLY A 82 -8.86 -9.48 -24.78
N ARG A 83 -8.34 -10.71 -24.68
CA ARG A 83 -9.17 -11.92 -24.69
C ARG A 83 -10.08 -11.95 -23.46
N ARG A 84 -11.30 -12.45 -23.65
CA ARG A 84 -12.30 -12.60 -22.60
C ARG A 84 -12.89 -13.99 -22.62
N SER A 85 -13.12 -14.55 -21.44
CA SER A 85 -13.86 -15.79 -21.24
C SER A 85 -14.83 -15.59 -20.07
N SER A 86 -15.96 -16.28 -20.08
CA SER A 86 -16.95 -16.16 -19.02
C SER A 86 -17.82 -17.39 -18.89
N PHE A 87 -18.39 -17.60 -17.71
CA PHE A 87 -19.44 -18.57 -17.48
C PHE A 87 -20.46 -18.05 -16.45
N GLU A 88 -21.66 -18.60 -16.48
CA GLU A 88 -22.77 -18.17 -15.62
C GLU A 88 -22.60 -18.66 -14.18
N LEU A 89 -22.99 -17.82 -13.24
CA LEU A 89 -23.26 -18.16 -11.85
C LEU A 89 -24.74 -18.58 -11.76
N GLY A 90 -24.98 -19.70 -11.10
CA GLY A 90 -26.28 -20.32 -10.97
C GLY A 90 -26.16 -21.58 -10.13
N PRO A 91 -27.24 -22.36 -9.97
CA PRO A 91 -27.20 -23.60 -9.20
C PRO A 91 -26.16 -24.57 -9.79
N MET A 92 -25.11 -24.89 -9.02
CA MET A 92 -24.08 -25.86 -9.40
C MET A 92 -23.29 -26.37 -8.20
N THR A 93 -22.64 -27.51 -8.38
CA THR A 93 -21.69 -28.05 -7.40
C THR A 93 -20.40 -27.23 -7.36
N ILE A 94 -19.62 -27.37 -6.29
CA ILE A 94 -18.31 -26.71 -6.18
C ILE A 94 -17.32 -27.33 -7.17
N ALA A 95 -17.40 -28.64 -7.39
CA ALA A 95 -16.59 -29.34 -8.41
C ALA A 95 -16.86 -28.81 -9.82
N ALA A 96 -18.12 -28.53 -10.16
CA ALA A 96 -18.50 -27.95 -11.45
C ALA A 96 -17.98 -26.51 -11.62
N PHE A 97 -18.09 -25.67 -10.58
CA PHE A 97 -17.51 -24.33 -10.60
C PHE A 97 -15.98 -24.39 -10.76
N HIS A 98 -15.31 -25.26 -10.00
CA HIS A 98 -13.86 -25.47 -10.09
C HIS A 98 -13.45 -25.84 -11.51
N ALA A 99 -14.12 -26.82 -12.14
CA ALA A 99 -13.81 -27.24 -13.51
C ALA A 99 -14.00 -26.12 -14.54
N LYS A 100 -15.10 -25.35 -14.44
CA LYS A 100 -15.37 -24.17 -15.29
C LYS A 100 -14.31 -23.09 -15.11
N PHE A 101 -13.89 -22.84 -13.88
CA PHE A 101 -12.88 -21.85 -13.57
C PHE A 101 -11.49 -22.23 -14.10
N VAL A 102 -11.09 -23.50 -13.95
CA VAL A 102 -9.83 -24.02 -14.52
C VAL A 102 -9.81 -23.84 -16.05
N ALA A 103 -10.91 -24.19 -16.73
CA ALA A 103 -11.04 -23.98 -18.17
C ALA A 103 -10.93 -22.50 -18.57
N LEU A 104 -11.64 -21.62 -17.85
CA LEU A 104 -11.60 -20.17 -18.07
C LEU A 104 -10.16 -19.62 -17.95
N VAL A 105 -9.40 -20.02 -16.92
CA VAL A 105 -8.01 -19.57 -16.75
C VAL A 105 -7.13 -20.06 -17.90
N SER A 106 -7.26 -21.33 -18.32
CA SER A 106 -6.52 -21.86 -19.47
C SER A 106 -6.84 -21.13 -20.78
N GLU A 107 -8.11 -20.82 -21.06
CA GLU A 107 -8.53 -20.07 -22.25
C GLU A 107 -7.94 -18.66 -22.31
N LEU A 108 -7.76 -18.03 -21.15
CA LEU A 108 -7.14 -16.71 -21.01
C LEU A 108 -5.61 -16.74 -21.14
N GLY A 109 -5.01 -17.94 -21.21
CA GLY A 109 -3.57 -18.13 -21.29
C GLY A 109 -2.87 -18.14 -19.93
N GLY A 110 -3.62 -18.35 -18.85
CA GLY A 110 -3.08 -18.55 -17.51
C GLY A 110 -2.76 -20.02 -17.22
N THR A 111 -2.07 -20.26 -16.11
CA THR A 111 -1.72 -21.57 -15.59
C THR A 111 -2.62 -21.88 -14.39
N PRO A 112 -3.66 -22.73 -14.49
CA PRO A 112 -4.64 -22.94 -13.43
C PRO A 112 -4.11 -23.85 -12.30
N THR A 113 -3.03 -23.45 -11.64
CA THR A 113 -2.36 -24.23 -10.58
C THR A 113 -2.54 -23.53 -9.23
N PHE A 114 -3.31 -24.14 -8.34
CA PHE A 114 -3.51 -23.63 -6.98
C PHE A 114 -3.90 -24.76 -6.03
N ASN A 115 -3.82 -24.52 -4.72
CA ASN A 115 -4.24 -25.49 -3.72
C ASN A 115 -5.75 -25.75 -3.81
N GLY A 116 -6.15 -27.01 -4.02
CA GLY A 116 -7.55 -27.41 -4.22
C GLY A 116 -8.37 -27.67 -2.95
N GLN A 117 -7.84 -27.38 -1.76
CA GLN A 117 -8.51 -27.58 -0.48
C GLN A 117 -9.05 -26.25 0.07
N PRO A 118 -10.30 -26.19 0.58
CA PRO A 118 -10.81 -25.02 1.29
C PRO A 118 -10.01 -24.70 2.57
N ASN A 119 -9.89 -23.41 2.91
CA ASN A 119 -9.35 -22.91 4.18
C ASN A 119 -10.48 -22.38 5.07
N GLU A 120 -10.22 -22.29 6.38
CA GLU A 120 -11.08 -21.56 7.34
C GLU A 120 -12.53 -22.05 7.42
N VAL A 121 -12.75 -23.30 6.98
CA VAL A 121 -14.02 -24.00 7.09
C VAL A 121 -13.86 -25.29 7.91
N PRO A 122 -14.85 -25.66 8.72
CA PRO A 122 -14.81 -26.92 9.45
C PRO A 122 -14.94 -28.11 8.48
N TYR A 123 -14.07 -29.10 8.62
CA TYR A 123 -14.08 -30.35 7.83
C TYR A 123 -14.08 -30.11 6.30
N PRO A 124 -13.02 -29.51 5.74
CA PRO A 124 -12.99 -29.12 4.33
C PRO A 124 -13.04 -30.33 3.39
N VAL A 125 -13.98 -30.32 2.44
CA VAL A 125 -14.01 -31.22 1.28
C VAL A 125 -13.21 -30.58 0.14
N PRO A 126 -12.26 -31.28 -0.51
CA PRO A 126 -11.54 -30.74 -1.66
C PRO A 126 -12.50 -30.25 -2.75
N PHE A 127 -12.22 -29.10 -3.37
CA PHE A 127 -13.16 -28.45 -4.29
C PHE A 127 -13.61 -29.36 -5.44
N ARG A 128 -12.68 -30.15 -5.99
CA ARG A 128 -12.93 -31.09 -7.10
C ARG A 128 -13.76 -32.33 -6.71
N GLU A 129 -13.93 -32.57 -5.42
CA GLU A 129 -14.63 -33.74 -4.84
C GLU A 129 -15.98 -33.33 -4.23
N ASP A 130 -16.30 -32.03 -4.19
CA ASP A 130 -17.55 -31.52 -3.63
C ASP A 130 -18.64 -31.42 -4.72
N ASP A 131 -19.25 -32.58 -4.98
CA ASP A 131 -20.35 -32.80 -5.92
C ASP A 131 -21.74 -32.56 -5.31
N ARG A 132 -21.83 -31.89 -4.16
CA ARG A 132 -23.13 -31.57 -3.55
C ARG A 132 -23.83 -30.45 -4.32
N ASP A 133 -25.07 -30.69 -4.72
CA ASP A 133 -25.94 -29.67 -5.32
C ASP A 133 -26.16 -28.51 -4.35
N ARG A 134 -26.06 -27.28 -4.86
CA ARG A 134 -26.29 -26.06 -4.08
C ARG A 134 -27.17 -25.08 -4.85
N PRO A 135 -28.14 -24.45 -4.16
CA PRO A 135 -28.98 -23.42 -4.76
C PRO A 135 -28.19 -22.13 -4.98
N TYR A 136 -28.67 -21.31 -5.91
CA TYR A 136 -28.15 -19.98 -6.17
C TYR A 136 -29.31 -18.98 -6.24
N ASP A 137 -29.49 -18.21 -5.18
CA ASP A 137 -30.42 -17.08 -5.13
C ASP A 137 -29.71 -15.82 -5.65
N SER A 138 -30.00 -15.45 -6.90
CA SER A 138 -29.47 -14.27 -7.56
C SER A 138 -29.84 -12.97 -6.82
N GLU A 139 -31.07 -12.86 -6.32
CA GLU A 139 -31.52 -11.65 -5.64
C GLU A 139 -30.84 -11.47 -4.28
N ALA A 140 -30.58 -12.57 -3.56
CA ALA A 140 -29.80 -12.54 -2.33
C ALA A 140 -28.35 -12.09 -2.58
N VAL A 141 -27.72 -12.57 -3.65
CA VAL A 141 -26.37 -12.13 -4.04
C VAL A 141 -26.35 -10.65 -4.41
N GLU A 142 -27.37 -10.13 -5.11
CA GLU A 142 -27.51 -8.71 -5.37
C GLU A 142 -27.73 -7.88 -4.09
N ARG A 143 -28.53 -8.36 -3.14
CA ARG A 143 -28.69 -7.73 -1.81
C ARG A 143 -27.37 -7.68 -1.06
N PHE A 144 -26.64 -8.79 -1.02
CA PHE A 144 -25.30 -8.86 -0.41
C PHE A 144 -24.34 -7.86 -1.07
N HIS A 145 -24.31 -7.79 -2.40
CA HIS A 145 -23.46 -6.84 -3.13
C HIS A 145 -23.80 -5.38 -2.80
N ARG A 146 -25.10 -5.04 -2.74
CA ARG A 146 -25.53 -3.70 -2.31
C ARG A 146 -25.06 -3.37 -0.90
N ALA A 147 -25.14 -4.33 0.03
CA ALA A 147 -24.58 -4.15 1.37
C ALA A 147 -23.07 -3.94 1.33
N LEU A 148 -22.31 -4.74 0.57
CA LEU A 148 -20.86 -4.55 0.41
C LEU A 148 -20.50 -3.14 -0.09
N MET A 149 -21.25 -2.60 -1.07
CA MET A 149 -21.02 -1.23 -1.55
C MET A 149 -21.29 -0.18 -0.46
N ALA A 150 -22.32 -0.37 0.36
CA ALA A 150 -22.63 0.54 1.47
C ALA A 150 -21.53 0.51 2.54
N VAL A 151 -21.08 -0.70 2.92
CA VAL A 151 -20.00 -0.92 3.90
C VAL A 151 -18.67 -0.38 3.37
N ASP A 152 -18.31 -0.69 2.12
CA ASP A 152 -17.06 -0.21 1.48
C ASP A 152 -16.96 1.32 1.52
N SER A 153 -18.06 2.02 1.26
CA SER A 153 -18.10 3.47 1.33
C SER A 153 -17.80 4.00 2.74
N VAL A 154 -18.38 3.40 3.79
CA VAL A 154 -18.13 3.80 5.18
C VAL A 154 -16.72 3.43 5.63
N PHE A 155 -16.22 2.25 5.26
CA PHE A 155 -14.87 1.80 5.59
C PHE A 155 -13.82 2.69 4.92
N ASN A 156 -14.03 3.08 3.66
CA ASN A 156 -13.14 4.02 2.99
C ASN A 156 -13.21 5.42 3.62
N ARG A 157 -14.38 5.89 4.07
CA ARG A 157 -14.50 7.12 4.86
C ARG A 157 -13.70 7.03 6.17
N PHE A 158 -13.84 5.92 6.90
CA PHE A 158 -13.07 5.65 8.11
C PHE A 158 -11.56 5.72 7.84
N ARG A 159 -11.05 5.13 6.75
CA ARG A 159 -9.61 5.18 6.41
C ARG A 159 -9.05 6.59 6.26
N THR A 160 -9.88 7.57 5.88
CA THR A 160 -9.39 8.93 5.62
C THR A 160 -8.89 9.69 6.85
N SER A 161 -9.23 9.23 8.06
CA SER A 161 -8.81 9.88 9.31
C SER A 161 -7.52 9.28 9.90
N PHE A 162 -6.75 8.52 9.10
CA PHE A 162 -5.55 7.80 9.53
C PHE A 162 -4.39 8.01 8.55
N LEU A 163 -3.21 8.32 9.09
CA LEU A 163 -1.98 8.61 8.35
C LEU A 163 -1.02 7.41 8.32
N GLY A 164 -1.09 6.53 9.31
CA GLY A 164 -0.27 5.34 9.39
C GLY A 164 -0.60 4.30 8.31
N LYS A 165 0.11 3.17 8.35
CA LYS A 165 -0.19 2.03 7.48
C LYS A 165 -1.63 1.57 7.73
N SER A 166 -2.41 1.44 6.68
CA SER A 166 -3.77 0.90 6.70
C SER A 166 -3.98 -0.02 5.50
N SER A 167 -4.68 -1.13 5.71
CA SER A 167 -5.08 -2.00 4.60
C SER A 167 -5.99 -1.25 3.62
N PRO A 168 -6.06 -1.68 2.36
CA PRO A 168 -7.23 -1.42 1.53
C PRO A 168 -8.51 -1.91 2.23
N VAL A 169 -9.67 -1.39 1.81
CA VAL A 169 -10.93 -2.09 2.06
C VAL A 169 -10.99 -3.25 1.08
N HIS A 170 -11.05 -4.47 1.61
CA HIS A 170 -10.90 -5.66 0.79
C HIS A 170 -11.55 -6.88 1.43
N LEU A 171 -11.93 -7.83 0.59
CA LEU A 171 -12.62 -9.04 0.99
C LEU A 171 -11.64 -10.20 1.11
N PHE A 172 -11.54 -10.80 2.30
CA PHE A 172 -10.83 -12.04 2.53
C PHE A 172 -11.76 -13.21 2.22
N TRP A 173 -11.38 -14.03 1.24
CA TRP A 173 -12.18 -15.19 0.85
C TRP A 173 -12.07 -16.35 1.86
N GLY A 174 -11.04 -16.36 2.72
CA GLY A 174 -10.89 -17.37 3.78
C GLY A 174 -12.05 -17.32 4.77
N SER A 175 -12.21 -16.16 5.41
CA SER A 175 -13.22 -15.89 6.44
C SER A 175 -14.52 -15.27 5.88
N PHE A 176 -14.56 -14.94 4.59
CA PHE A 176 -15.68 -14.36 3.87
C PHE A 176 -16.19 -13.03 4.46
N ASP A 177 -15.24 -12.15 4.77
CA ASP A 177 -15.45 -10.82 5.33
C ASP A 177 -14.87 -9.73 4.44
N LEU A 178 -15.52 -8.57 4.48
CA LEU A 178 -14.93 -7.32 4.03
C LEU A 178 -14.27 -6.66 5.25
N ALA A 179 -12.97 -6.35 5.18
CA ALA A 179 -12.21 -5.82 6.30
C ALA A 179 -11.44 -4.54 5.99
N VAL A 180 -11.13 -3.81 7.06
CA VAL A 180 -10.18 -2.70 7.10
C VAL A 180 -9.37 -2.74 8.39
N THR A 181 -8.06 -2.60 8.27
CA THR A 181 -7.13 -2.70 9.39
C THR A 181 -6.21 -1.48 9.46
N ARG A 182 -6.02 -0.94 10.67
CA ARG A 182 -5.06 0.10 11.01
C ARG A 182 -3.92 -0.47 11.84
N PHE A 183 -2.73 0.09 11.67
CA PHE A 183 -1.50 -0.42 12.28
C PHE A 183 -0.84 0.65 13.12
N SER A 184 -0.38 0.31 14.32
CA SER A 184 0.35 1.25 15.18
C SER A 184 1.75 1.59 14.67
N GLY A 185 2.30 0.74 13.79
CA GLY A 185 3.70 0.77 13.35
C GLY A 185 4.64 -0.07 14.23
N ARG A 186 4.21 -0.49 15.42
CA ARG A 186 5.00 -1.34 16.32
C ARG A 186 4.83 -2.84 15.98
N ARG A 187 5.79 -3.65 16.42
CA ARG A 187 5.76 -5.12 16.32
C ARG A 187 4.81 -5.67 17.37
N ALA A 188 4.05 -6.72 17.02
CA ALA A 188 3.25 -7.46 17.98
C ALA A 188 3.98 -8.71 18.49
N PRO A 189 3.53 -9.29 19.61
CA PRO A 189 3.90 -10.66 19.99
C PRO A 189 3.55 -11.67 18.89
N LEU A 190 4.25 -12.81 18.86
CA LEU A 190 3.99 -13.86 17.88
C LEU A 190 2.57 -14.42 18.03
N HIS A 191 1.81 -14.44 16.94
CA HIS A 191 0.45 -15.00 16.94
C HIS A 191 0.48 -16.50 17.25
N PRO A 192 -0.42 -17.01 18.13
CA PRO A 192 -0.42 -18.42 18.52
C PRO A 192 -0.75 -19.39 17.37
N GLY A 193 -1.32 -18.88 16.29
CA GLY A 193 -1.80 -19.71 15.17
C GLY A 193 -3.11 -20.43 15.52
N GLY A 194 -3.33 -21.60 14.93
CA GLY A 194 -4.49 -22.46 15.26
C GLY A 194 -5.78 -22.09 14.53
N VAL A 195 -5.71 -21.23 13.51
CA VAL A 195 -6.85 -20.95 12.63
C VAL A 195 -7.17 -22.22 11.80
N PRO A 196 -8.42 -22.70 11.76
CA PRO A 196 -8.78 -23.94 11.08
C PRO A 196 -8.35 -23.97 9.61
N ALA A 197 -7.64 -25.04 9.21
CA ALA A 197 -7.17 -25.25 7.83
C ALA A 197 -6.37 -24.07 7.23
N LEU A 198 -5.74 -23.24 8.07
CA LEU A 198 -4.84 -22.16 7.67
C LEU A 198 -3.43 -22.45 8.23
N PRO A 199 -2.37 -22.39 7.40
CA PRO A 199 -1.00 -22.51 7.91
C PRO A 199 -0.66 -21.44 8.96
N ASN A 200 0.03 -21.83 10.03
CA ASN A 200 0.33 -20.94 11.16
C ASN A 200 1.21 -19.74 10.76
N ASP A 201 2.13 -19.93 9.82
CA ASP A 201 3.01 -18.87 9.30
C ASP A 201 2.22 -17.75 8.62
N VAL A 202 1.12 -18.08 7.95
CA VAL A 202 0.19 -17.09 7.36
C VAL A 202 -0.44 -16.25 8.47
N ALA A 203 -0.97 -16.87 9.52
CA ALA A 203 -1.54 -16.12 10.64
C ALA A 203 -0.47 -15.28 11.39
N GLN A 204 0.74 -15.83 11.57
CA GLN A 204 1.84 -15.15 12.23
C GLN A 204 2.35 -13.94 11.44
N GLU A 205 2.37 -14.01 10.12
CA GLU A 205 2.71 -12.87 9.25
C GLU A 205 1.57 -11.84 9.20
N ALA A 206 0.32 -12.30 9.12
CA ALA A 206 -0.86 -11.42 9.16
C ALA A 206 -0.92 -10.55 10.43
N TYR A 207 -0.41 -11.07 11.56
CA TYR A 207 -0.44 -10.41 12.86
C TYR A 207 0.96 -10.09 13.42
N ASP A 208 1.97 -9.84 12.58
CA ASP A 208 3.34 -9.48 13.04
C ASP A 208 3.45 -8.03 13.58
N ARG A 209 2.39 -7.23 13.42
CA ARG A 209 2.26 -5.84 13.91
C ARG A 209 1.07 -5.69 14.82
N GLU A 210 1.12 -4.66 15.66
CA GLU A 210 -0.06 -4.28 16.44
C GLU A 210 -1.12 -3.70 15.50
N VAL A 211 -2.34 -4.22 15.62
CA VAL A 211 -3.45 -3.89 14.73
C VAL A 211 -4.73 -3.57 15.49
N SER A 212 -5.55 -2.72 14.87
CA SER A 212 -6.97 -2.56 15.13
C SER A 212 -7.66 -2.89 13.82
N SER A 213 -8.41 -3.98 13.82
CA SER A 213 -9.12 -4.48 12.63
C SER A 213 -10.61 -4.39 12.86
N ALA A 214 -11.35 -4.07 11.80
CA ALA A 214 -12.79 -4.15 11.78
C ALA A 214 -13.26 -4.71 10.44
N GLY A 215 -14.37 -5.42 10.45
CA GLY A 215 -14.91 -6.03 9.25
C GLY A 215 -16.40 -6.27 9.28
N PHE A 216 -16.90 -6.91 8.24
CA PHE A 216 -18.30 -7.22 8.02
C PHE A 216 -18.44 -8.65 7.49
N TRP A 217 -19.28 -9.43 8.15
CA TRP A 217 -19.73 -10.75 7.67
C TRP A 217 -21.19 -10.68 7.19
N PRO A 218 -21.52 -11.37 6.09
CA PRO A 218 -22.92 -11.62 5.72
C PRO A 218 -23.66 -12.58 6.67
N GLY A 219 -22.96 -13.13 7.66
CA GLY A 219 -23.35 -14.23 8.53
C GLY A 219 -22.43 -15.44 8.34
N GLY A 220 -22.47 -16.38 9.28
CA GLY A 220 -21.48 -17.46 9.39
C GLY A 220 -20.35 -17.10 10.37
N GLY A 221 -19.33 -17.96 10.47
CA GLY A 221 -18.13 -17.66 11.27
C GLY A 221 -18.35 -17.60 12.79
N GLY A 222 -19.42 -18.22 13.30
CA GLY A 222 -19.74 -18.25 14.73
C GLY A 222 -20.97 -17.45 15.14
N ILE A 223 -21.57 -16.70 14.20
CA ILE A 223 -22.86 -16.03 14.36
C ILE A 223 -23.78 -16.30 13.16
N ASP A 224 -25.08 -16.48 13.42
CA ASP A 224 -26.08 -16.84 12.39
C ASP A 224 -26.84 -15.61 11.84
N TYR A 225 -26.22 -14.44 11.88
CA TYR A 225 -26.75 -13.18 11.35
C TYR A 225 -25.63 -12.29 10.82
N PRO A 226 -25.91 -11.38 9.87
CA PRO A 226 -24.90 -10.45 9.39
C PRO A 226 -24.52 -9.45 10.47
N ALA A 227 -23.22 -9.19 10.61
CA ALA A 227 -22.71 -8.28 11.62
C ALA A 227 -21.39 -7.64 11.22
N PHE A 228 -21.13 -6.51 11.86
CA PHE A 228 -19.81 -5.91 11.89
C PHE A 228 -19.05 -6.42 13.11
N TYR A 229 -17.74 -6.49 12.98
CA TYR A 229 -16.87 -6.87 14.07
C TYR A 229 -15.67 -5.94 14.19
N ALA A 230 -15.06 -5.92 15.38
CA ALA A 230 -13.81 -5.24 15.61
C ALA A 230 -12.98 -5.93 16.70
N TYR A 231 -11.67 -6.01 16.47
CA TYR A 231 -10.71 -6.54 17.43
C TYR A 231 -9.38 -5.79 17.36
N ALA A 232 -8.59 -5.94 18.42
CA ALA A 232 -7.22 -5.49 18.49
C ALA A 232 -6.28 -6.69 18.70
N TYR A 233 -5.11 -6.68 18.06
CA TYR A 233 -4.07 -7.65 18.33
C TYR A 233 -2.72 -6.95 18.55
N PRO A 234 -2.02 -7.22 19.68
CA PRO A 234 -2.55 -7.91 20.86
C PRO A 234 -3.67 -7.09 21.50
N ALA A 235 -4.66 -7.76 22.10
CA ALA A 235 -5.70 -7.06 22.85
C ALA A 235 -5.10 -6.55 24.17
N SER A 236 -5.02 -5.23 24.34
CA SER A 236 -4.60 -4.62 25.60
C SER A 236 -5.60 -4.90 26.73
N GLY A 237 -5.10 -4.91 27.97
CA GLY A 237 -5.94 -5.00 29.16
C GLY A 237 -7.00 -3.90 29.15
N GLY A 238 -8.26 -4.28 29.36
CA GLY A 238 -9.39 -3.35 29.34
C GLY A 238 -10.12 -3.22 28.00
N TYR A 239 -9.57 -3.74 26.89
CA TYR A 239 -10.20 -3.61 25.56
C TYR A 239 -11.59 -4.24 25.53
N ARG A 240 -11.72 -5.47 26.07
CA ARG A 240 -13.00 -6.19 26.24
C ARG A 240 -14.09 -5.37 26.95
N SER A 241 -13.70 -4.47 27.86
CA SER A 241 -14.62 -3.67 28.68
C SER A 241 -14.73 -2.22 28.22
N ALA A 242 -14.12 -1.85 27.10
CA ALA A 242 -14.18 -0.49 26.59
C ALA A 242 -15.60 -0.10 26.20
N ALA A 243 -15.94 1.18 26.40
CA ALA A 243 -17.21 1.72 25.95
C ALA A 243 -17.17 1.90 24.43
N VAL A 244 -18.02 1.17 23.73
CA VAL A 244 -18.13 1.18 22.26
C VAL A 244 -19.50 1.72 21.88
N LYS A 245 -19.56 2.45 20.77
CA LYS A 245 -20.78 2.97 20.17
C LYS A 245 -21.16 2.17 18.92
N PRO A 246 -22.42 2.21 18.47
CA PRO A 246 -23.60 2.64 19.23
C PRO A 246 -23.90 1.66 20.39
N ASP A 247 -24.87 1.97 21.24
CA ASP A 247 -25.24 1.13 22.40
C ASP A 247 -25.68 -0.30 22.03
N SER A 248 -26.02 -0.53 20.76
CA SER A 248 -26.32 -1.87 20.22
C SER A 248 -25.08 -2.72 19.93
N ALA A 249 -23.87 -2.15 20.03
CA ALA A 249 -22.62 -2.89 19.95
C ALA A 249 -22.31 -3.57 21.29
N PHE A 250 -21.73 -4.77 21.25
CA PHE A 250 -21.44 -5.55 22.45
C PHE A 250 -20.20 -6.43 22.27
N TRP A 251 -19.61 -6.91 23.36
CA TRP A 251 -18.50 -7.86 23.32
C TRP A 251 -19.01 -9.30 23.20
N HIS A 252 -18.49 -10.07 22.24
CA HIS A 252 -18.84 -11.47 22.05
C HIS A 252 -17.73 -12.40 22.56
N GLU A 253 -17.94 -13.08 23.69
CA GLU A 253 -16.91 -13.89 24.37
C GLU A 253 -16.33 -15.00 23.48
N GLY A 254 -17.18 -15.70 22.72
CA GLY A 254 -16.75 -16.83 21.90
C GLY A 254 -15.85 -16.43 20.73
N LEU A 255 -15.99 -15.19 20.26
CA LEU A 255 -15.16 -14.64 19.18
C LEU A 255 -13.99 -13.81 19.74
N SER A 256 -14.14 -13.29 20.97
CA SER A 256 -13.21 -12.31 21.56
C SER A 256 -13.11 -11.03 20.73
N GLU A 257 -14.27 -10.55 20.26
CA GLU A 257 -14.40 -9.37 19.42
C GLU A 257 -15.61 -8.53 19.83
N PHE A 258 -15.59 -7.23 19.51
CA PHE A 258 -16.80 -6.42 19.53
C PHE A 258 -17.65 -6.75 18.31
N ILE A 259 -18.96 -6.86 18.50
CA ILE A 259 -19.95 -7.15 17.46
C ILE A 259 -20.98 -6.03 17.43
N LEU A 260 -21.33 -5.58 16.23
CA LEU A 260 -22.47 -4.71 15.96
C LEU A 260 -23.38 -5.38 14.92
N PRO A 261 -24.60 -5.80 15.28
CA PRO A 261 -25.53 -6.41 14.34
C PRO A 261 -25.83 -5.49 13.14
N TYR A 262 -25.85 -6.07 11.94
CA TYR A 262 -26.12 -5.31 10.72
C TYR A 262 -27.48 -4.61 10.75
N ASP A 263 -28.51 -5.27 11.28
CA ASP A 263 -29.85 -4.69 11.40
C ASP A 263 -29.90 -3.47 12.31
N ALA A 264 -29.02 -3.38 13.32
CA ALA A 264 -28.92 -2.20 14.18
C ALA A 264 -28.39 -0.99 13.40
N VAL A 265 -27.43 -1.21 12.49
CA VAL A 265 -26.95 -0.18 11.56
C VAL A 265 -28.04 0.18 10.56
N ARG A 266 -28.66 -0.80 9.92
CA ARG A 266 -29.72 -0.60 8.92
C ARG A 266 -30.91 0.19 9.47
N SER A 267 -31.27 -0.05 10.72
CA SER A 267 -32.45 0.55 11.38
C SER A 267 -32.14 1.87 12.09
N ALA A 268 -30.87 2.32 12.11
CA ALA A 268 -30.49 3.59 12.67
C ALA A 268 -31.01 4.78 11.83
N ASP A 269 -31.19 5.93 12.46
CA ASP A 269 -31.59 7.17 11.77
C ASP A 269 -30.56 7.56 10.69
N ASP A 270 -29.27 7.34 10.98
CA ASP A 270 -28.17 7.47 10.03
C ASP A 270 -27.28 6.21 10.11
N PRO A 271 -27.49 5.23 9.20
CA PRO A 271 -26.70 4.00 9.18
C PRO A 271 -25.19 4.22 8.97
N ASP A 272 -24.82 5.21 8.16
CA ASP A 272 -23.41 5.48 7.88
C ASP A 272 -22.70 6.02 9.14
N GLU A 273 -23.34 6.92 9.88
CA GLU A 273 -22.82 7.43 11.16
C GLU A 273 -22.84 6.37 12.27
N ALA A 274 -23.86 5.49 12.31
CA ALA A 274 -23.90 4.39 13.27
C ALA A 274 -22.71 3.44 13.09
N LEU A 275 -22.43 3.02 11.86
CA LEU A 275 -21.28 2.19 11.55
C LEU A 275 -19.95 2.95 11.78
N LEU A 276 -19.85 4.20 11.36
CA LEU A 276 -18.64 5.00 11.60
C LEU A 276 -18.36 5.20 13.09
N GLY A 277 -19.40 5.35 13.92
CA GLY A 277 -19.30 5.42 15.37
C GLY A 277 -18.71 4.15 15.97
N PHE A 278 -19.10 2.98 15.47
CA PHE A 278 -18.51 1.69 15.86
C PHE A 278 -17.06 1.56 15.45
N LEU A 279 -16.73 1.85 14.19
CA LEU A 279 -15.35 1.80 13.71
C LEU A 279 -14.45 2.75 14.49
N THR A 280 -14.93 3.97 14.76
CA THR A 280 -14.17 4.99 15.50
C THR A 280 -13.97 4.58 16.95
N SER A 281 -15.04 4.26 17.68
CA SER A 281 -14.93 3.98 19.12
C SER A 281 -14.15 2.69 19.43
N THR A 282 -14.25 1.66 18.59
CA THR A 282 -13.44 0.43 18.75
C THR A 282 -11.97 0.66 18.44
N TYR A 283 -11.66 1.50 17.46
CA TYR A 283 -10.29 1.93 17.17
C TYR A 283 -9.71 2.81 18.27
N GLU A 284 -10.45 3.81 18.77
CA GLU A 284 -10.01 4.68 19.86
C GLU A 284 -9.68 3.86 21.11
N ALA A 285 -10.55 2.90 21.46
CA ALA A 285 -10.28 1.96 22.54
C ALA A 285 -8.97 1.17 22.32
N ALA A 286 -8.72 0.68 21.10
CA ALA A 286 -7.50 -0.06 20.78
C ALA A 286 -6.25 0.84 20.87
N ALA A 287 -6.33 2.06 20.32
CA ALA A 287 -5.24 3.01 20.27
C ALA A 287 -4.88 3.57 21.66
N ASP A 288 -5.89 3.94 22.45
CA ASP A 288 -5.69 4.50 23.80
C ASP A 288 -5.12 3.46 24.77
N LEU A 289 -5.75 2.27 24.82
CA LEU A 289 -5.30 1.18 25.70
C LEU A 289 -3.99 0.55 25.20
N GLY A 290 -3.74 0.61 23.89
CA GLY A 290 -2.49 0.21 23.27
C GLY A 290 -1.38 1.24 23.48
N GLY A 291 -1.68 2.48 23.87
CA GLY A 291 -0.70 3.56 23.91
C GLY A 291 -0.06 3.82 22.53
N TRP A 292 -0.89 3.91 21.49
CA TRP A 292 -0.47 4.25 20.14
C TRP A 292 -0.18 5.76 20.05
N ASP A 293 0.73 6.16 19.17
CA ASP A 293 1.03 7.57 18.92
C ASP A 293 -0.06 8.19 18.03
N ARG A 294 -1.19 8.53 18.64
CA ARG A 294 -2.39 9.02 17.93
C ARG A 294 -2.12 10.35 17.21
N ASP A 295 -1.23 11.19 17.73
CA ASP A 295 -0.88 12.46 17.09
C ASP A 295 -0.15 12.23 15.75
N LEU A 296 0.71 11.21 15.66
CA LEU A 296 1.36 10.82 14.41
C LEU A 296 0.44 10.01 13.47
N LEU A 297 -0.54 9.30 14.03
CA LEU A 297 -1.35 8.34 13.29
C LEU A 297 -2.68 8.90 12.79
N GLU A 298 -3.21 9.96 13.39
CA GLU A 298 -4.55 10.45 13.11
C GLU A 298 -4.56 11.79 12.38
N CYS A 299 -5.66 12.02 11.67
CA CYS A 299 -5.95 13.33 11.11
C CYS A 299 -7.46 13.55 11.02
N ALA A 300 -7.87 14.78 10.75
CA ALA A 300 -9.27 15.08 10.49
C ALA A 300 -9.79 14.26 9.29
N PRO A 301 -11.05 13.75 9.34
CA PRO A 301 -11.64 13.03 8.22
C PRO A 301 -11.54 13.77 6.89
N GLY A 302 -11.18 13.03 5.84
CA GLY A 302 -10.97 13.56 4.50
C GLY A 302 -12.25 14.18 3.92
N LYS A 303 -12.07 15.23 3.10
CA LYS A 303 -13.16 15.91 2.41
C LYS A 303 -12.87 15.95 0.91
N PRO A 304 -13.86 15.65 0.04
CA PRO A 304 -13.66 15.72 -1.41
C PRO A 304 -13.08 17.05 -1.86
N ARG A 305 -12.06 17.00 -2.73
CA ARG A 305 -11.33 18.17 -3.29
C ARG A 305 -10.59 19.04 -2.26
N LYS A 306 -10.40 18.56 -1.02
CA LYS A 306 -9.60 19.27 -0.01
C LYS A 306 -8.37 18.44 0.33
N VAL A 307 -7.20 18.93 -0.10
CA VAL A 307 -5.91 18.36 0.29
C VAL A 307 -5.68 18.69 1.77
N ARG A 308 -5.28 17.68 2.56
CA ARG A 308 -4.90 17.87 3.96
C ARG A 308 -3.65 18.76 4.03
N PRO A 309 -3.57 19.74 4.94
CA PRO A 309 -2.31 20.41 5.24
C PRO A 309 -1.25 19.39 5.66
N HIS A 310 -0.04 19.47 5.09
CA HIS A 310 1.04 18.58 5.50
C HIS A 310 1.63 19.04 6.85
N ASP A 311 2.02 18.07 7.64
CA ASP A 311 2.70 18.17 8.93
C ASP A 311 4.18 17.78 8.83
N ALA A 312 4.68 17.58 7.61
CA ALA A 312 6.08 17.28 7.36
C ALA A 312 6.97 18.36 7.99
N GLU A 313 7.93 17.90 8.79
CA GLU A 313 8.98 18.76 9.33
C GLU A 313 9.67 19.48 8.17
N ARG A 314 9.68 20.81 8.22
CA ARG A 314 10.58 21.57 7.37
C ARG A 314 11.96 21.29 7.93
N SER A 315 12.73 20.50 7.18
CA SER A 315 14.15 20.38 7.47
C SER A 315 14.70 21.80 7.53
N GLU A 316 15.14 22.25 8.71
CA GLU A 316 16.17 23.26 8.83
C GLU A 316 17.50 22.66 8.38
N ALA A 317 17.51 21.99 7.21
CA ALA A 317 18.72 21.79 6.48
C ALA A 317 19.21 23.19 6.12
N LYS A 318 20.05 23.74 7.02
CA LYS A 318 21.37 24.11 6.56
C LYS A 318 21.79 22.98 5.63
N SER A 319 21.75 23.22 4.31
CA SER A 319 22.48 22.41 3.34
C SER A 319 23.73 21.91 4.05
N PRO A 320 24.03 20.60 4.06
CA PRO A 320 25.19 20.11 4.80
C PRO A 320 26.32 21.05 4.42
N ALA A 321 26.82 21.83 5.38
CA ALA A 321 27.90 22.75 5.11
C ALA A 321 28.96 21.84 4.53
N LEU A 322 29.16 21.95 3.22
CA LEU A 322 30.21 21.29 2.50
C LEU A 322 31.43 21.85 3.18
N ASP A 323 31.95 21.17 4.21
CA ASP A 323 33.07 21.59 5.06
C ASP A 323 33.81 22.76 4.40
N GLU A 324 33.37 23.98 4.76
CA GLU A 324 33.48 25.19 3.91
C GLU A 324 34.91 25.71 3.99
N GLY A 325 35.86 24.95 3.45
CA GLY A 325 37.09 25.57 2.99
C GLY A 325 36.70 26.56 1.90
N GLU A 326 37.10 27.81 2.01
CA GLU A 326 37.03 28.76 0.90
C GLU A 326 38.15 28.43 -0.10
N VAL A 327 37.93 28.74 -1.37
CA VAL A 327 39.01 28.64 -2.35
C VAL A 327 39.86 29.90 -2.20
N GLU A 328 41.07 29.74 -1.71
CA GLU A 328 42.03 30.84 -1.59
C GLU A 328 42.84 30.96 -2.88
N ARG A 329 43.13 32.19 -3.30
CA ARG A 329 43.98 32.48 -4.47
C ARG A 329 45.31 33.04 -4.00
N GLU A 330 46.39 32.35 -4.34
CA GLU A 330 47.77 32.79 -4.12
C GLU A 330 48.39 33.22 -5.44
N ASP A 331 48.76 34.50 -5.54
CA ASP A 331 49.30 35.09 -6.76
C ASP A 331 50.80 35.41 -6.63
N GLY A 332 51.59 34.95 -7.60
CA GLY A 332 52.96 35.36 -7.84
C GLY A 332 53.10 36.23 -9.10
N GLY A 333 54.34 36.61 -9.43
CA GLY A 333 54.62 37.50 -10.57
C GLY A 333 54.21 36.92 -11.93
N SER A 334 54.58 35.67 -12.21
CA SER A 334 54.31 34.99 -13.49
C SER A 334 53.42 33.74 -13.37
N LYS A 335 53.13 33.30 -12.14
CA LYS A 335 52.31 32.11 -11.81
C LYS A 335 51.45 32.37 -10.58
N GLY A 336 50.39 31.61 -10.42
CA GLY A 336 49.58 31.58 -9.21
C GLY A 336 48.89 30.24 -9.03
N ARG A 337 48.18 30.07 -7.92
CA ARG A 337 47.39 28.87 -7.64
C ARG A 337 46.12 29.19 -6.86
N TYR A 338 45.14 28.32 -7.01
CA TYR A 338 43.93 28.28 -6.20
C TYR A 338 44.02 27.07 -5.28
N LEU A 339 43.75 27.28 -3.99
CA LEU A 339 43.91 26.29 -2.92
C LEU A 339 42.57 26.05 -2.23
N LEU A 340 42.31 24.80 -1.87
CA LEU A 340 41.18 24.46 -1.01
C LEU A 340 41.60 23.39 0.00
N VAL A 341 41.55 23.74 1.29
CA VAL A 341 41.87 22.83 2.40
C VAL A 341 40.57 22.36 3.06
N ILE A 342 40.35 21.04 3.07
CA ILE A 342 39.19 20.39 3.71
C ILE A 342 39.70 19.32 4.66
N GLY A 343 39.36 19.40 5.94
CA GLY A 343 39.79 18.45 6.97
C GLY A 343 41.32 18.26 7.03
N GLY A 344 42.10 19.31 6.78
CA GLY A 344 43.58 19.27 6.75
C GLY A 344 44.19 18.64 5.48
N THR A 345 43.37 18.30 4.48
CA THR A 345 43.83 17.81 3.18
C THR A 345 43.72 18.93 2.14
N GLU A 346 44.81 19.18 1.42
CA GLU A 346 44.95 20.26 0.44
C GLU A 346 44.65 19.78 -0.98
N ALA A 347 43.81 20.51 -1.72
CA ALA A 347 43.67 20.38 -3.17
C ALA A 347 44.06 21.70 -3.84
N GLU A 348 44.68 21.62 -5.02
CA GLU A 348 45.18 22.81 -5.70
C GLU A 348 44.93 22.81 -7.22
N MET A 349 44.90 24.02 -7.78
CA MET A 349 44.88 24.29 -9.21
C MET A 349 45.86 25.41 -9.54
N THR A 350 46.86 25.14 -10.36
CA THR A 350 47.89 26.12 -10.74
C THR A 350 47.58 26.77 -12.08
N TYR A 351 48.08 27.99 -12.24
CA TYR A 351 47.99 28.72 -13.49
C TYR A 351 49.22 29.59 -13.74
N SER A 352 49.50 29.86 -15.02
CA SER A 352 50.56 30.75 -15.48
C SER A 352 49.97 31.99 -16.18
N ARG A 353 50.57 33.17 -15.99
CA ARG A 353 50.13 34.41 -16.65
C ARG A 353 50.80 34.56 -18.01
N ALA A 354 50.00 34.84 -19.05
CA ALA A 354 50.44 35.06 -20.42
C ALA A 354 50.10 36.49 -20.87
N GLY A 355 50.74 37.48 -20.23
CA GLY A 355 50.41 38.90 -20.35
C GLY A 355 49.44 39.37 -19.26
N GLU A 356 48.97 40.61 -19.36
CA GLU A 356 48.15 41.25 -18.30
C GLU A 356 46.70 40.75 -18.25
N ARG A 357 46.18 40.17 -19.33
CA ARG A 357 44.75 39.82 -19.48
C ARG A 357 44.49 38.36 -19.82
N LEU A 358 45.44 37.48 -19.54
CA LEU A 358 45.34 36.07 -19.93
C LEU A 358 46.04 35.17 -18.92
N ILE A 359 45.33 34.13 -18.47
CA ILE A 359 45.89 33.05 -17.66
C ILE A 359 45.74 31.70 -18.37
N ILE A 360 46.67 30.81 -18.09
CA ILE A 360 46.70 29.43 -18.59
C ILE A 360 46.58 28.51 -17.38
N ILE A 361 45.48 27.77 -17.28
CA ILE A 361 45.33 26.74 -16.23
C ILE A 361 46.10 25.50 -16.69
N ASP A 362 47.20 25.19 -16.01
CA ASP A 362 48.16 24.17 -16.42
C ASP A 362 48.05 22.87 -15.62
N HIS A 363 47.61 22.92 -14.35
CA HIS A 363 47.43 21.74 -13.51
C HIS A 363 46.23 21.83 -12.56
N THR A 364 45.65 20.69 -12.20
CA THR A 364 44.61 20.57 -11.16
C THR A 364 44.82 19.24 -10.45
N GLU A 365 45.08 19.28 -9.15
CA GLU A 365 45.31 18.11 -8.31
C GLU A 365 44.29 18.06 -7.17
N VAL A 366 43.58 16.93 -7.08
CA VAL A 366 42.64 16.66 -6.00
C VAL A 366 43.01 15.31 -5.38
N PRO A 367 43.47 15.29 -4.12
CA PRO A 367 43.81 14.05 -3.42
C PRO A 367 42.64 13.06 -3.41
N SER A 368 42.96 11.76 -3.37
CA SER A 368 41.96 10.69 -3.38
C SER A 368 40.92 10.83 -2.26
N ALA A 369 41.33 11.31 -1.07
CA ALA A 369 40.48 11.57 0.08
C ALA A 369 39.37 12.61 -0.19
N LEU A 370 39.56 13.48 -1.19
CA LEU A 370 38.64 14.57 -1.56
C LEU A 370 37.88 14.29 -2.87
N ARG A 371 38.08 13.12 -3.51
CA ARG A 371 37.36 12.74 -4.74
C ARG A 371 35.86 12.56 -4.46
N GLY A 372 35.03 12.82 -5.48
CA GLY A 372 33.57 12.74 -5.39
C GLY A 372 32.90 13.93 -4.71
N ARG A 373 33.66 14.88 -4.13
CA ARG A 373 33.16 16.06 -3.41
C ARG A 373 33.13 17.35 -4.24
N LYS A 374 33.28 17.23 -5.58
CA LYS A 374 33.34 18.36 -6.53
C LYS A 374 34.43 19.42 -6.24
N VAL A 375 35.46 19.08 -5.46
CA VAL A 375 36.56 20.00 -5.08
C VAL A 375 37.27 20.62 -6.30
N GLY A 376 37.63 19.81 -7.30
CA GLY A 376 38.27 20.34 -8.52
C GLY A 376 37.36 21.28 -9.32
N GLU A 377 36.05 21.03 -9.35
CA GLU A 377 35.08 21.94 -9.99
C GLU A 377 35.04 23.30 -9.28
N ARG A 378 35.10 23.31 -7.95
CA ARG A 378 35.13 24.54 -7.14
C ARG A 378 36.36 25.40 -7.44
N LEU A 379 37.53 24.79 -7.56
CA LEU A 379 38.78 25.48 -7.92
C LEU A 379 38.66 26.16 -9.30
N VAL A 380 38.17 25.43 -10.31
CA VAL A 380 38.00 25.97 -11.67
C VAL A 380 36.92 27.07 -11.69
N ARG A 381 35.81 26.86 -10.98
CA ARG A 381 34.74 27.86 -10.86
C ARG A 381 35.24 29.17 -10.27
N GLN A 382 36.02 29.11 -9.18
CA GLN A 382 36.59 30.31 -8.58
C GLN A 382 37.48 31.06 -9.58
N ALA A 383 38.29 30.35 -10.37
CA ALA A 383 39.11 30.97 -11.41
C ALA A 383 38.29 31.62 -12.53
N VAL A 384 37.13 31.04 -12.89
CA VAL A 384 36.20 31.65 -13.85
C VAL A 384 35.59 32.93 -13.28
N GLU A 385 35.15 32.91 -12.02
CA GLU A 385 34.56 34.08 -11.36
C GLU A 385 35.58 35.22 -11.22
N ASP A 386 36.80 34.89 -10.82
CA ASP A 386 37.92 35.81 -10.78
C ASP A 386 38.26 36.35 -12.17
N ALA A 387 38.22 35.51 -13.20
CA ALA A 387 38.47 35.95 -14.56
C ALA A 387 37.42 36.95 -15.07
N ARG A 388 36.14 36.74 -14.71
CA ARG A 388 35.06 37.69 -14.99
C ARG A 388 35.28 39.01 -14.26
N ARG A 389 35.58 38.94 -12.96
CA ARG A 389 35.80 40.10 -12.09
C ARG A 389 36.98 40.94 -12.57
N ASP A 390 38.08 40.28 -12.90
CA ASP A 390 39.35 40.92 -13.24
C ASP A 390 39.45 41.21 -14.77
N ASN A 391 38.41 40.86 -15.53
CA ASN A 391 38.32 41.03 -16.99
C ASN A 391 39.51 40.40 -17.76
N ILE A 392 39.87 39.18 -17.38
CA ILE A 392 40.93 38.38 -17.99
C ILE A 392 40.35 37.15 -18.70
N LYS A 393 41.08 36.59 -19.66
CA LYS A 393 40.71 35.36 -20.38
C LYS A 393 41.47 34.15 -19.86
N ILE A 394 40.93 32.96 -20.13
CA ILE A 394 41.46 31.66 -19.68
C ILE A 394 41.77 30.77 -20.89
N ILE A 395 42.91 30.08 -20.84
CA ILE A 395 43.20 28.89 -21.66
C ILE A 395 43.31 27.67 -20.72
N PRO A 396 42.39 26.70 -20.76
CA PRO A 396 42.43 25.52 -19.90
C PRO A 396 43.26 24.40 -20.54
N LEU A 397 44.58 24.40 -20.34
CA LEU A 397 45.46 23.33 -20.86
C LEU A 397 45.39 22.05 -20.04
N CYS A 398 45.14 22.15 -18.73
CA CYS A 398 44.90 21.00 -17.88
C CYS A 398 43.69 20.19 -18.42
N PRO A 399 43.81 18.87 -18.66
CA PRO A 399 42.70 18.05 -19.16
C PRO A 399 41.46 18.11 -18.27
N PHE A 400 41.65 18.20 -16.94
CA PHE A 400 40.53 18.34 -16.01
C PHE A 400 39.81 19.67 -16.19
N ALA A 401 40.54 20.79 -16.20
CA ALA A 401 39.96 22.11 -16.41
C ALA A 401 39.22 22.18 -17.76
N LYS A 402 39.84 21.66 -18.83
CA LYS A 402 39.20 21.57 -20.15
C LYS A 402 37.87 20.83 -20.11
N ALA A 403 37.83 19.66 -19.47
CA ALA A 403 36.60 18.89 -19.32
C ALA A 403 35.52 19.62 -18.50
N GLN A 404 35.90 20.47 -17.53
CA GLN A 404 34.93 21.30 -16.81
C GLN A 404 34.35 22.38 -17.71
N PHE A 405 35.16 23.09 -18.49
CA PHE A 405 34.66 24.06 -19.46
C PHE A 405 33.76 23.40 -20.52
N GLU A 406 34.07 22.20 -21.00
CA GLU A 406 33.20 21.47 -21.93
C GLU A 406 31.83 21.13 -21.33
N ARG A 407 31.76 20.85 -20.02
CA ARG A 407 30.51 20.57 -19.30
C ARG A 407 29.71 21.82 -18.94
N HIS A 408 30.38 22.94 -18.75
CA HIS A 408 29.81 24.22 -18.33
C HIS A 408 29.92 25.25 -19.44
N THR A 409 28.98 25.18 -20.40
CA THR A 409 28.93 26.10 -21.54
C THR A 409 28.79 27.57 -21.11
N GLU A 410 28.21 27.83 -19.95
CA GLU A 410 28.08 29.13 -19.35
C GLU A 410 29.42 29.75 -18.91
N TRP A 411 30.52 28.99 -18.85
CA TRP A 411 31.88 29.49 -18.57
C TRP A 411 32.65 29.89 -19.82
N HIS A 412 32.10 29.67 -21.01
CA HIS A 412 32.81 29.95 -22.26
C HIS A 412 33.02 31.44 -22.51
N ASP A 413 32.31 32.31 -21.77
CA ASP A 413 32.46 33.76 -21.80
C ASP A 413 33.87 34.23 -21.41
N VAL A 414 34.60 33.48 -20.57
CA VAL A 414 35.98 33.79 -20.18
C VAL A 414 37.04 33.04 -20.99
N LEU A 415 36.66 32.16 -21.92
CA LEU A 415 37.63 31.47 -22.77
C LEU A 415 38.29 32.46 -23.74
N LYS A 416 39.60 32.30 -23.94
CA LYS A 416 40.27 32.97 -25.06
C LYS A 416 39.79 32.32 -26.36
N THR A 417 39.06 33.07 -27.18
CA THR A 417 38.74 32.69 -28.56
C THR A 417 40.04 32.70 -29.37
N SER A 418 40.30 31.61 -30.10
CA SER A 418 41.45 31.48 -31.01
C SER A 418 41.48 32.55 -32.09
#